data_AF-A0A524F5H1-F1
#
_entry.id   AF-A0A524F5H1-F1
#
_cell.length_a   1.000
_cell.length_b   1.000
_cell.length_c   1.000
_cell.angle_alpha   90.00
_cell.angle_beta   90.00
_cell.angle_gamma   90.00
#
_symmetry.space_group_name_H-M   'P 1'
#
loop_
_entity.id
_entity.type
_entity.pdbx_description
1 polymer ?
#
loop_
_entity_poly.entity_id
_entity_poly.type
_entity_poly.pdbx_seq_one_letter_code
_entity_poly.pdbx_strand_id
1 'polypeptide(L)'
;MRDNASFWTIVEKYNDLMNSAIKGPNCIDPNICRGDCCSIKIDVPLVLAKEYIKRGYAKKRDFIRSDVFSFQLRFDESTGKCFLFDNAINGCKVHNSGIKPPQCWIYPTNFSNPENKEISCKRANGWKIINSEKAIKAEKLLQKYVYLCQLEAKKELNKVNNRIGKIQTKDSKNISKYLKKRLKKIPPSQLGGFQDTWDRFELLSAEGLSLQMKKFCNRINKECPYLPADFLECKAICEKIANKLINFLHSNIYNYIKKKGTDPEGKYPLYQLFKFVENFEE
;
A
#
# COMPACT_ATOMS: atom_id res chain seq x y z
N MET A 1 14.59 -16.57 8.64
CA MET A 1 13.34 -17.35 8.85
C MET A 1 13.08 -17.76 10.31
N ARG A 2 13.91 -17.37 11.30
CA ARG A 2 13.60 -17.54 12.74
C ARG A 2 12.64 -16.47 13.32
N ASP A 3 12.31 -15.42 12.56
CA ASP A 3 11.53 -14.25 13.03
C ASP A 3 10.00 -14.38 12.93
N ASN A 4 9.46 -15.37 12.20
CA ASN A 4 8.01 -15.44 11.99
C ASN A 4 7.25 -15.94 13.24
N ALA A 5 7.84 -16.87 14.00
CA ALA A 5 7.26 -17.33 15.25
C ALA A 5 7.19 -16.19 16.28
N SER A 6 8.24 -15.38 16.39
CA SER A 6 8.25 -14.24 17.31
C SER A 6 7.27 -13.14 16.91
N PHE A 7 7.01 -12.94 15.61
CA PHE A 7 5.99 -12.01 15.12
C PHE A 7 4.58 -12.42 15.56
N TRP A 8 4.19 -13.68 15.34
CA TRP A 8 2.84 -14.14 15.68
C TRP A 8 2.60 -14.14 17.20
N THR A 9 3.60 -14.54 17.99
CA THR A 9 3.51 -14.44 19.45
C THR A 9 3.27 -13.00 19.92
N ILE A 10 3.85 -12.00 19.25
CA ILE A 10 3.59 -10.58 19.57
C ILE A 10 2.14 -10.21 19.24
N VAL A 11 1.64 -10.58 18.06
CA VAL A 11 0.28 -10.25 17.62
C VAL A 11 -0.77 -10.91 18.50
N GLU A 12 -0.62 -12.21 18.79
CA GLU A 12 -1.54 -12.97 19.65
C GLU A 12 -1.57 -12.38 21.06
N LYS A 13 -0.39 -12.20 21.69
CA LYS A 13 -0.30 -11.63 23.03
C LYS A 13 -0.82 -10.19 23.09
N TYR A 14 -0.59 -9.40 22.04
CA TYR A 14 -1.15 -8.05 21.95
C TYR A 14 -2.68 -8.11 21.90
N ASN A 15 -3.26 -8.95 21.04
CA ASN A 15 -4.71 -9.11 20.92
C ASN A 15 -5.35 -9.57 22.23
N ASP A 16 -4.74 -10.53 22.93
CA ASP A 16 -5.21 -11.02 24.24
C ASP A 16 -5.18 -9.93 25.32
N LEU A 17 -4.09 -9.16 25.37
CA LEU A 17 -3.96 -8.04 26.31
C LEU A 17 -5.00 -6.97 26.01
N MET A 18 -5.16 -6.57 24.75
CA MET A 18 -6.14 -5.56 24.37
C MET A 18 -7.55 -6.00 24.70
N ASN A 19 -7.94 -7.23 24.37
CA ASN A 19 -9.27 -7.77 24.64
C ASN A 19 -9.64 -7.74 26.14
N SER A 20 -8.66 -7.82 27.03
CA SER A 20 -8.88 -7.77 28.48
C SER A 20 -8.46 -6.46 29.17
N ALA A 21 -7.87 -5.52 28.44
CA ALA A 21 -7.43 -4.22 28.97
C ALA A 21 -8.42 -3.10 28.70
N ILE A 22 -9.25 -3.23 27.66
CA ILE A 22 -10.22 -2.21 27.27
C ILE A 22 -11.64 -2.76 27.32
N LYS A 23 -12.59 -1.91 27.70
CA LYS A 23 -14.03 -2.13 27.52
C LYS A 23 -14.50 -1.23 26.39
N GLY A 24 -15.23 -1.78 25.44
CA GLY A 24 -15.86 -0.98 24.40
C GLY A 24 -16.88 -1.77 23.60
N PRO A 25 -17.61 -1.09 22.71
CA PRO A 25 -18.67 -1.70 21.92
C PRO A 25 -18.14 -2.76 20.95
N ASN A 26 -18.84 -3.89 20.95
CA ASN A 26 -18.63 -4.95 19.99
C ASN A 26 -18.94 -4.44 18.57
N CYS A 27 -17.90 -4.31 17.74
CA CYS A 27 -18.05 -3.77 16.40
C CYS A 27 -18.90 -4.62 15.46
N ILE A 28 -19.14 -5.90 15.79
CA ILE A 28 -19.93 -6.82 14.95
C ILE A 28 -21.42 -6.82 15.33
N ASP A 29 -21.79 -6.14 16.43
CA ASP A 29 -23.19 -6.01 16.83
C ASP A 29 -23.80 -4.76 16.18
N PRO A 30 -24.73 -4.91 15.22
CA PRO A 30 -25.37 -3.79 14.52
C PRO A 30 -26.25 -2.92 15.41
N ASN A 31 -26.66 -3.42 16.58
CA ASN A 31 -27.37 -2.63 17.58
C ASN A 31 -26.40 -1.71 18.35
N ILE A 32 -25.08 -1.95 18.26
CA ILE A 32 -24.04 -1.26 19.04
C ILE A 32 -23.04 -0.44 18.17
N CYS A 33 -22.49 -0.97 17.06
CA CYS A 33 -21.69 -0.19 16.07
C CYS A 33 -22.49 -0.02 14.76
N ARG A 34 -22.41 1.18 14.15
CA ARG A 34 -22.98 1.44 12.81
C ARG A 34 -22.18 0.79 11.67
N GLY A 35 -21.12 0.05 11.98
CA GLY A 35 -20.20 -0.50 10.98
C GLY A 35 -19.20 0.52 10.42
N ASP A 36 -19.20 1.76 10.93
CA ASP A 36 -18.32 2.86 10.49
C ASP A 36 -16.92 2.82 11.15
N CYS A 37 -16.65 1.74 11.87
CA CYS A 37 -15.48 1.62 12.73
C CYS A 37 -14.15 1.35 11.94
N CYS A 38 -14.14 1.50 10.61
CA CYS A 38 -13.01 1.19 9.71
C CYS A 38 -12.68 2.29 8.70
N SER A 39 -12.68 3.57 9.09
CA SER A 39 -12.46 4.74 8.21
C SER A 39 -11.00 5.14 7.95
N ILE A 40 -10.03 4.31 8.36
CA ILE A 40 -8.60 4.62 8.20
C ILE A 40 -7.91 3.64 7.27
N LYS A 41 -6.87 4.15 6.60
CA LYS A 41 -5.91 3.34 5.87
C LYS A 41 -4.98 2.65 6.88
N ILE A 42 -4.84 1.32 6.77
CA ILE A 42 -4.16 0.48 7.76
C ILE A 42 -2.93 -0.16 7.12
N ASP A 43 -1.76 0.10 7.68
CA ASP A 43 -0.51 -0.50 7.24
C ASP A 43 -0.33 -1.90 7.85
N VAL A 44 0.09 -2.84 7.03
CA VAL A 44 0.37 -4.22 7.45
C VAL A 44 1.70 -4.72 6.90
N PRO A 45 2.43 -5.55 7.65
CA PRO A 45 3.60 -6.21 7.13
C PRO A 45 3.20 -7.31 6.13
N LEU A 46 4.13 -7.68 5.25
CA LEU A 46 4.00 -8.76 4.27
C LEU A 46 3.69 -10.09 4.96
N VAL A 47 4.28 -10.38 6.14
CA VAL A 47 3.96 -11.60 6.89
C VAL A 47 2.47 -11.71 7.22
N LEU A 48 1.82 -10.61 7.63
CA LEU A 48 0.39 -10.58 7.93
C LEU A 48 -0.44 -10.65 6.65
N ALA A 49 -0.05 -9.89 5.62
CA ALA A 49 -0.73 -9.91 4.32
C ALA A 49 -0.71 -11.30 3.67
N LYS A 50 0.41 -12.03 3.76
CA LYS A 50 0.53 -13.43 3.31
C LYS A 50 -0.40 -14.36 4.07
N GLU A 51 -0.55 -14.16 5.38
CA GLU A 51 -1.44 -14.99 6.19
C GLU A 51 -2.91 -14.74 5.85
N TYR A 52 -3.31 -13.49 5.57
CA TYR A 52 -4.66 -13.18 5.07
C TYR A 52 -4.95 -13.87 3.74
N ILE A 53 -3.99 -13.89 2.81
CA ILE A 53 -4.14 -14.61 1.54
C ILE A 53 -4.24 -16.12 1.80
N LYS A 54 -3.35 -16.67 2.63
CA LYS A 54 -3.32 -18.11 2.96
C LYS A 54 -4.63 -18.60 3.57
N ARG A 55 -5.24 -17.80 4.46
CA ARG A 55 -6.52 -18.13 5.11
C ARG A 55 -7.76 -17.75 4.30
N GLY A 56 -7.59 -17.22 3.08
CA GLY A 56 -8.69 -16.88 2.18
C GLY A 56 -9.41 -15.56 2.48
N TYR A 57 -8.88 -14.71 3.36
CA TYR A 57 -9.45 -13.40 3.68
C TYR A 57 -9.17 -12.34 2.62
N ALA A 58 -8.11 -12.51 1.82
CA ALA A 58 -7.62 -11.49 0.89
C ALA A 58 -7.04 -12.08 -0.39
N LYS A 59 -6.91 -11.25 -1.42
CA LYS A 59 -6.09 -11.48 -2.62
C LYS A 59 -4.98 -10.43 -2.67
N LYS A 60 -3.92 -10.67 -3.46
CA LYS A 60 -2.81 -9.71 -3.64
C LYS A 60 -3.26 -8.29 -3.99
N ARG A 61 -4.35 -8.15 -4.78
CA ARG A 61 -4.94 -6.86 -5.19
C ARG A 61 -5.59 -6.07 -4.06
N ASP A 62 -5.80 -6.70 -2.91
CA ASP A 62 -6.38 -6.07 -1.73
C ASP A 62 -5.32 -5.37 -0.87
N PHE A 63 -4.07 -5.36 -1.32
CA PHE A 63 -2.95 -4.69 -0.66
C PHE A 63 -2.30 -3.69 -1.61
N ILE A 64 -2.06 -2.49 -1.09
CA ILE A 64 -1.35 -1.40 -1.76
C ILE A 64 0.05 -1.35 -1.16
N ARG A 65 1.10 -1.11 -1.96
CA ARG A 65 2.45 -0.92 -1.42
C ARG A 65 2.47 0.33 -0.53
N SER A 66 3.14 0.25 0.61
CA SER A 66 3.26 1.36 1.58
C SER A 66 4.73 1.69 1.84
N ASP A 67 4.95 2.88 2.38
CA ASP A 67 6.24 3.41 2.82
C ASP A 67 6.46 3.24 4.34
N VAL A 68 5.39 3.09 5.12
CA VAL A 68 5.44 2.88 6.57
C VAL A 68 5.74 1.42 6.89
N PHE A 69 4.89 0.50 6.44
CA PHE A 69 5.14 -0.95 6.46
C PHE A 69 5.23 -1.48 5.03
N SER A 70 5.27 -2.81 4.86
CA SER A 70 5.37 -3.43 3.54
C SER A 70 4.14 -3.16 2.65
N PHE A 71 2.95 -3.04 3.25
CA PHE A 71 1.69 -2.83 2.55
C PHE A 71 0.73 -1.99 3.38
N GLN A 72 -0.32 -1.50 2.71
CA GLN A 72 -1.52 -0.94 3.26
C GLN A 72 -2.73 -1.79 2.80
N LEU A 73 -3.71 -1.99 3.67
CA LEU A 73 -4.97 -2.62 3.30
C LEU A 73 -5.73 -1.70 2.34
N ARG A 74 -6.20 -2.25 1.22
CA ARG A 74 -7.01 -1.49 0.27
C ARG A 74 -8.27 -0.96 0.95
N PHE A 75 -8.50 0.33 0.75
CA PHE A 75 -9.57 1.10 1.33
C PHE A 75 -10.46 1.64 0.21
N ASP A 76 -11.77 1.51 0.36
CA ASP A 76 -12.76 2.11 -0.52
C ASP A 76 -13.15 3.48 0.03
N GLU A 77 -12.74 4.53 -0.67
CA GLU A 77 -12.99 5.92 -0.26
C GLU A 77 -14.47 6.31 -0.32
N SER A 78 -15.27 5.62 -1.15
CA SER A 78 -16.71 5.90 -1.26
C SER A 78 -17.50 5.35 -0.07
N THR A 79 -17.08 4.19 0.45
CA THR A 79 -17.75 3.53 1.57
C THR A 79 -17.04 3.74 2.90
N GLY A 80 -15.81 4.26 2.86
CA GLY A 80 -14.95 4.43 4.03
C GLY A 80 -14.55 3.12 4.68
N LYS A 81 -14.41 2.03 3.90
CA LYS A 81 -14.25 0.66 4.42
C LYS A 81 -13.08 -0.08 3.76
N CYS A 82 -12.35 -0.87 4.55
CA CYS A 82 -11.36 -1.81 4.03
C CYS A 82 -12.00 -3.13 3.57
N PHE A 83 -11.28 -3.90 2.75
CA PHE A 83 -11.76 -5.16 2.18
C PHE A 83 -12.11 -6.26 3.21
N LEU A 84 -11.68 -6.12 4.47
CA LEU A 84 -11.99 -7.04 5.56
C LEU A 84 -13.38 -6.80 6.16
N PHE A 85 -14.06 -5.71 5.78
CA PHE A 85 -15.43 -5.45 6.21
C PHE A 85 -16.42 -6.44 5.58
N ASP A 86 -17.40 -6.88 6.37
CA ASP A 86 -18.45 -7.80 5.97
C ASP A 86 -19.80 -7.29 6.51
N ASN A 87 -20.72 -7.04 5.58
CA ASN A 87 -22.07 -6.58 5.90
C ASN A 87 -22.86 -7.62 6.72
N ALA A 88 -22.65 -8.92 6.50
CA ALA A 88 -23.45 -9.97 7.13
C ALA A 88 -23.23 -10.04 8.65
N ILE A 89 -22.01 -9.73 9.09
CA ILE A 89 -21.65 -9.63 10.51
C ILE A 89 -21.48 -8.17 10.96
N ASN A 90 -21.85 -7.21 10.10
CA ASN A 90 -21.67 -5.78 10.29
C ASN A 90 -20.30 -5.40 10.89
N GLY A 91 -19.21 -5.99 10.38
CA GLY A 91 -17.93 -5.94 11.07
C GLY A 91 -16.76 -6.47 10.28
N CYS A 92 -15.66 -6.76 10.98
CA CYS A 92 -14.42 -7.21 10.36
C CYS A 92 -14.33 -8.74 10.36
N LYS A 93 -14.09 -9.36 9.19
CA LYS A 93 -13.97 -10.83 9.02
C LYS A 93 -12.90 -11.47 9.91
N VAL A 94 -11.89 -10.71 10.30
CA VAL A 94 -10.78 -11.19 11.13
C VAL A 94 -10.92 -10.78 12.61
N HIS A 95 -12.11 -10.34 13.05
CA HIS A 95 -12.32 -9.88 14.43
C HIS A 95 -11.92 -10.93 15.48
N ASN A 96 -12.32 -12.19 15.26
CA ASN A 96 -12.09 -13.30 16.19
C ASN A 96 -11.01 -14.29 15.72
N SER A 97 -10.21 -13.94 14.71
CA SER A 97 -9.28 -14.88 14.09
C SER A 97 -7.91 -14.95 14.75
N GLY A 98 -7.66 -14.11 15.78
CA GLY A 98 -6.36 -13.95 16.45
C GLY A 98 -5.32 -13.18 15.63
N ILE A 99 -5.59 -12.86 14.36
CA ILE A 99 -4.66 -12.20 13.44
C ILE A 99 -5.09 -10.78 13.05
N LYS A 100 -5.95 -10.15 13.86
CA LYS A 100 -6.33 -8.74 13.68
C LYS A 100 -5.06 -7.86 13.80
N PRO A 101 -4.85 -6.88 12.91
CA PRO A 101 -3.68 -6.02 13.01
C PRO A 101 -3.79 -5.14 14.28
N PRO A 102 -2.69 -4.89 15.00
CA PRO A 102 -2.71 -4.02 16.17
C PRO A 102 -3.33 -2.63 15.94
N GLN A 103 -3.12 -2.03 14.76
CA GLN A 103 -3.73 -0.75 14.37
C GLN A 103 -5.27 -0.76 14.41
N CYS A 104 -5.92 -1.90 14.17
CA CYS A 104 -7.38 -2.04 14.26
C CYS A 104 -7.91 -2.05 15.71
N TRP A 105 -7.05 -2.11 16.72
CA TRP A 105 -7.41 -1.97 18.13
C TRP A 105 -7.21 -0.54 18.65
N ILE A 106 -6.48 0.29 17.91
CA ILE A 106 -6.02 1.63 18.30
C ILE A 106 -6.83 2.72 17.59
N TYR A 107 -7.88 2.37 16.82
CA TYR A 107 -8.74 3.37 16.19
C TYR A 107 -10.23 3.20 16.55
N PRO A 108 -10.95 4.29 16.90
CA PRO A 108 -10.45 5.66 17.13
C PRO A 108 -9.71 5.79 18.48
N THR A 109 -9.41 4.63 19.10
CA THR A 109 -8.71 4.42 20.36
C THR A 109 -7.26 4.82 20.26
N ASN A 110 -7.02 6.07 19.87
CA ASN A 110 -5.86 6.70 20.38
C ASN A 110 -5.86 6.39 21.90
N PHE A 111 -4.81 5.70 22.34
CA PHE A 111 -4.34 5.78 23.70
C PHE A 111 -4.24 7.25 24.19
N SER A 112 -4.33 8.25 23.28
CA SER A 112 -4.78 9.62 23.56
C SER A 112 -6.26 9.75 23.94
N ASN A 113 -6.58 9.35 25.16
CA ASN A 113 -7.50 10.16 25.95
C ASN A 113 -6.73 10.80 27.13
N PRO A 114 -5.81 11.75 26.89
CA PRO A 114 -5.06 12.39 27.97
C PRO A 114 -6.00 13.19 28.89
N GLU A 115 -7.19 13.55 28.38
CA GLU A 115 -8.18 14.42 29.02
C GLU A 115 -9.40 13.67 29.60
N ASN A 116 -9.44 12.34 29.54
CA ASN A 116 -10.59 11.52 29.98
C ASN A 116 -11.96 11.82 29.30
N LYS A 117 -11.99 12.43 28.10
CA LYS A 117 -13.21 12.68 27.32
C LYS A 117 -13.61 11.49 26.43
N GLU A 118 -14.90 11.22 26.34
CA GLU A 118 -15.44 10.08 25.59
C GLU A 118 -15.29 10.28 24.07
N ILE A 119 -14.49 9.45 23.40
CA ILE A 119 -14.30 9.53 21.94
C ILE A 119 -15.44 8.74 21.25
N SER A 120 -16.38 9.48 20.66
CA SER A 120 -17.63 8.97 20.09
C SER A 120 -17.53 8.62 18.59
N CYS A 121 -16.77 7.57 18.24
CA CYS A 121 -16.88 6.96 16.89
C CYS A 121 -18.09 6.00 16.77
N LYS A 122 -18.82 5.75 17.85
CA LYS A 122 -19.83 4.68 17.94
C LYS A 122 -21.05 5.13 18.76
N ARG A 123 -22.21 4.49 18.54
CA ARG A 123 -23.47 4.75 19.29
C ARG A 123 -23.37 4.45 20.80
N ALA A 124 -22.32 3.77 21.22
CA ALA A 124 -22.01 3.47 22.62
C ALA A 124 -20.78 4.25 23.11
N ASN A 125 -20.69 4.43 24.43
CA ASN A 125 -19.71 5.15 25.29
C ASN A 125 -18.21 4.93 25.02
N GLY A 126 -17.77 5.05 23.76
CA GLY A 126 -16.39 4.92 23.33
C GLY A 126 -15.72 3.63 23.75
N TRP A 127 -14.39 3.66 23.80
CA TRP A 127 -13.59 2.62 24.44
C TRP A 127 -12.97 3.19 25.72
N LYS A 128 -12.89 2.39 26.78
CA LYS A 128 -12.35 2.76 28.10
C LYS A 128 -11.28 1.77 28.51
N ILE A 129 -10.14 2.25 28.99
CA ILE A 129 -9.13 1.39 29.60
C ILE A 129 -9.64 0.99 30.98
N ILE A 130 -9.78 -0.32 31.21
CA ILE A 130 -10.22 -0.91 32.48
C ILE A 130 -9.07 -1.61 33.22
N ASN A 131 -7.93 -1.80 32.55
CA ASN A 131 -6.71 -2.32 33.16
C ASN A 131 -5.48 -1.63 32.55
N SER A 132 -4.98 -0.60 33.23
CA SER A 132 -3.84 0.21 32.77
C SER A 132 -2.54 -0.59 32.69
N GLU A 133 -2.30 -1.54 33.60
CA GLU A 133 -1.08 -2.36 33.58
C GLU A 133 -1.01 -3.24 32.31
N LYS A 134 -2.13 -3.87 31.93
CA LYS A 134 -2.22 -4.63 30.68
C LYS A 134 -2.11 -3.73 29.45
N ALA A 135 -2.69 -2.52 29.50
CA ALA A 135 -2.59 -1.55 28.42
C ALA A 135 -1.12 -1.12 28.17
N ILE A 136 -0.37 -0.84 29.24
CA ILE A 136 1.07 -0.52 29.16
C ILE A 136 1.88 -1.70 28.59
N LYS A 137 1.55 -2.94 28.97
CA LYS A 137 2.19 -4.13 28.39
C LYS A 137 1.87 -4.26 26.89
N ALA A 138 0.64 -3.98 26.48
CA ALA A 138 0.24 -3.99 25.08
C ALA A 138 0.97 -2.92 24.26
N GLU A 139 1.17 -1.72 24.82
CA GLU A 139 1.93 -0.65 24.17
C GLU A 139 3.40 -1.04 23.90
N LYS A 140 4.06 -1.72 24.85
CA LYS A 140 5.42 -2.25 24.63
C LYS A 140 5.46 -3.28 23.50
N LEU A 141 4.44 -4.14 23.40
CA LEU A 141 4.33 -5.10 22.30
C LEU A 141 4.06 -4.41 20.96
N LEU A 142 3.25 -3.35 20.94
CA LEU A 142 2.99 -2.55 19.75
C LEU A 142 4.28 -1.91 19.23
N GLN A 143 5.11 -1.33 20.10
CA GLN A 143 6.40 -0.76 19.69
C GLN A 143 7.30 -1.82 19.05
N LYS A 144 7.35 -3.02 19.64
CA LYS A 144 8.10 -4.15 19.06
C LYS A 144 7.52 -4.60 17.71
N TYR A 145 6.19 -4.67 17.59
CA TYR A 145 5.51 -4.97 16.33
C TYR A 145 5.87 -3.94 15.24
N VAL A 146 5.76 -2.65 15.54
CA VAL A 146 6.09 -1.55 14.61
C VAL A 146 7.54 -1.66 14.14
N TYR A 147 8.48 -1.88 15.07
CA TYR A 147 9.89 -2.06 14.75
C TYR A 147 10.12 -3.23 13.78
N LEU A 148 9.51 -4.39 14.01
CA LEU A 148 9.62 -5.54 13.12
C LEU A 148 9.01 -5.27 11.75
N CYS A 149 7.88 -4.57 11.69
CA CYS A 149 7.24 -4.20 10.43
C CYS A 149 8.11 -3.25 9.60
N GLN A 150 8.74 -2.26 10.24
CA GLN A 150 9.66 -1.33 9.57
C GLN A 150 10.93 -2.04 9.07
N LEU A 151 11.48 -2.99 9.84
CA LEU A 151 12.60 -3.82 9.38
C LEU A 151 12.23 -4.65 8.16
N GLU A 152 11.03 -5.21 8.12
CA GLU A 152 10.53 -5.96 6.97
C GLU A 152 10.35 -5.05 5.75
N ALA A 153 9.76 -3.86 5.92
CA ALA A 153 9.59 -2.88 4.85
C ALA A 153 10.93 -2.48 4.22
N LYS A 154 11.97 -2.24 5.05
CA LYS A 154 13.35 -1.99 4.57
C LYS A 154 13.90 -3.15 3.74
N LYS A 155 13.64 -4.41 4.12
CA LYS A 155 14.03 -5.58 3.34
C LYS A 155 13.26 -5.70 2.02
N GLU A 156 11.98 -5.32 2.02
CA GLU A 156 11.16 -5.30 0.80
C GLU A 156 11.58 -4.20 -0.19
N LEU A 157 12.11 -3.08 0.30
CA LEU A 157 12.66 -2.02 -0.55
C LEU A 157 13.83 -2.50 -1.42
N ASN A 158 14.70 -3.36 -0.87
CA ASN A 158 15.83 -3.93 -1.62
C ASN A 158 15.40 -4.82 -2.80
N LYS A 159 14.11 -5.19 -2.88
CA LYS A 159 13.55 -6.02 -3.95
C LYS A 159 12.92 -5.21 -5.08
N VAL A 160 12.95 -3.88 -5.06
CA VAL A 160 12.41 -3.03 -6.14
C VAL A 160 12.98 -3.44 -7.51
N ASN A 161 14.29 -3.69 -7.61
CA ASN A 161 14.93 -4.10 -8.86
C ASN A 161 14.38 -5.44 -9.42
N ASN A 162 13.94 -6.35 -8.55
CA ASN A 162 13.25 -7.57 -8.98
C ASN A 162 11.87 -7.24 -9.55
N ARG A 163 11.11 -6.39 -8.85
CA ARG A 163 9.72 -6.01 -9.20
C ARG A 163 9.60 -5.14 -10.45
N ILE A 164 10.65 -4.42 -10.83
CA ILE A 164 10.71 -3.71 -12.13
C ILE A 164 11.23 -4.60 -13.27
N GLY A 165 11.68 -5.82 -12.95
CA GLY A 165 12.24 -6.74 -13.94
C GLY A 165 13.64 -6.36 -14.44
N LYS A 166 14.46 -5.71 -13.60
CA LYS A 166 15.84 -5.32 -13.95
C LYS A 166 16.84 -6.47 -13.83
N ILE A 167 16.63 -7.39 -12.88
CA ILE A 167 17.57 -8.48 -12.61
C ILE A 167 17.47 -9.56 -13.71
N GLN A 168 18.58 -10.23 -14.04
CA GLN A 168 18.63 -11.26 -15.08
C GLN A 168 18.10 -12.64 -14.62
N THR A 169 16.97 -12.68 -13.91
CA THR A 169 16.27 -13.94 -13.58
C THR A 169 15.14 -14.22 -14.58
N LYS A 170 14.67 -15.47 -14.64
CA LYS A 170 13.50 -15.85 -15.47
C LYS A 170 12.26 -15.03 -15.10
N ASP A 171 12.01 -14.87 -13.80
CA ASP A 171 10.85 -14.13 -13.29
C ASP A 171 10.95 -12.64 -13.60
N SER A 172 12.12 -12.02 -13.41
CA SER A 172 12.33 -10.61 -13.75
C SER A 172 12.22 -10.35 -15.26
N LYS A 173 12.67 -11.27 -16.12
CA LYS A 173 12.42 -11.20 -17.57
C LYS A 173 10.93 -11.23 -17.90
N ASN A 174 10.16 -12.09 -17.22
CA ASN A 174 8.70 -12.16 -17.38
C ASN A 174 8.01 -10.87 -16.92
N ILE A 175 8.44 -10.29 -15.81
CA ILE A 175 7.96 -9.00 -15.30
C ILE A 175 8.21 -7.88 -16.31
N SER A 176 9.44 -7.76 -16.82
CA SER A 176 9.79 -6.75 -17.82
C SER A 176 8.99 -6.92 -19.11
N LYS A 177 8.84 -8.16 -19.61
CA LYS A 177 8.01 -8.47 -20.78
C LYS A 177 6.53 -8.12 -20.55
N TYR A 178 6.00 -8.40 -19.36
CA TYR A 178 4.64 -8.05 -18.98
C TYR A 178 4.44 -6.52 -18.99
N LEU A 179 5.33 -5.77 -18.33
CA LEU A 179 5.25 -4.30 -18.27
C LEU A 179 5.31 -3.69 -19.67
N LYS A 180 6.23 -4.17 -20.52
CA LYS A 180 6.35 -3.76 -21.92
C LYS A 180 5.07 -4.01 -22.71
N LYS A 181 4.47 -5.20 -22.55
CA LYS A 181 3.20 -5.56 -23.20
C LYS A 181 2.07 -4.65 -22.74
N ARG A 182 2.05 -4.22 -21.48
CA ARG A 182 1.07 -3.27 -20.95
C ARG A 182 1.28 -1.87 -21.51
N LEU A 183 2.52 -1.37 -21.56
CA LEU A 183 2.85 -0.07 -22.14
C LEU A 183 2.36 0.04 -23.58
N LYS A 184 2.59 -0.99 -24.41
CA LYS A 184 2.14 -0.99 -25.81
C LYS A 184 0.63 -1.04 -26.01
N LYS A 185 -0.17 -1.14 -24.94
CA LYS A 185 -1.63 -1.20 -24.98
C LYS A 185 -2.31 0.04 -24.42
N ILE A 186 -1.57 0.95 -23.79
CA ILE A 186 -2.13 2.19 -23.25
C ILE A 186 -1.91 3.33 -24.24
N PRO A 187 -2.89 4.23 -24.44
CA PRO A 187 -2.65 5.53 -25.05
C PRO A 187 -1.59 6.29 -24.24
N PRO A 188 -0.56 6.89 -24.88
CA PRO A 188 0.45 7.67 -24.16
C PRO A 188 -0.16 8.81 -23.32
N SER A 189 -1.26 9.39 -23.76
CA SER A 189 -2.00 10.43 -23.03
C SER A 189 -2.62 9.93 -21.71
N GLN A 190 -2.83 8.62 -21.55
CA GLN A 190 -3.44 8.02 -20.35
C GLN A 190 -2.40 7.45 -19.38
N LEU A 191 -1.11 7.45 -19.72
CA LEU A 191 -0.05 6.97 -18.84
C LEU A 191 0.37 8.05 -17.84
N GLY A 192 -0.07 7.93 -16.58
CA GLY A 192 0.29 8.83 -15.48
C GLY A 192 1.62 8.51 -14.80
N GLY A 193 2.07 7.25 -14.88
CA GLY A 193 3.28 6.79 -14.18
C GLY A 193 3.34 5.28 -14.03
N PHE A 194 3.98 4.86 -12.95
CA PHE A 194 4.06 3.46 -12.55
C PHE A 194 3.59 3.29 -11.11
N GLN A 195 3.14 2.09 -10.77
CA GLN A 195 2.76 1.75 -9.40
C GLN A 195 3.47 0.46 -8.97
N ASP A 196 4.20 0.49 -7.86
CA ASP A 196 4.75 -0.72 -7.25
C ASP A 196 3.62 -1.47 -6.55
N THR A 197 3.36 -2.70 -6.98
CA THR A 197 2.29 -3.54 -6.44
C THR A 197 2.89 -4.68 -5.59
N TRP A 198 2.21 -5.82 -5.52
CA TRP A 198 2.63 -6.94 -4.70
C TRP A 198 4.02 -7.48 -5.08
N ASP A 199 4.21 -7.84 -6.35
CA ASP A 199 5.41 -8.50 -6.88
C ASP A 199 5.96 -7.87 -8.16
N ARG A 200 5.33 -6.80 -8.66
CA ARG A 200 5.73 -6.13 -9.90
C ARG A 200 5.28 -4.67 -9.95
N PHE A 201 5.85 -3.92 -10.88
CA PHE A 201 5.32 -2.61 -11.25
C PHE A 201 4.19 -2.75 -12.27
N GLU A 202 3.13 -1.98 -12.08
CA GLU A 202 2.03 -1.81 -13.02
C GLU A 202 1.96 -0.36 -13.53
N LEU A 203 1.06 -0.10 -14.49
CA LEU A 203 0.88 1.24 -15.05
C LEU A 203 -0.05 2.04 -14.15
N LEU A 204 0.37 3.25 -13.80
CA LEU A 204 -0.49 4.22 -13.15
C LEU A 204 -1.23 5.00 -14.24
N SER A 205 -2.56 4.99 -14.18
CA SER A 205 -3.39 5.78 -15.09
C SER A 205 -3.31 7.26 -14.71
N ALA A 206 -3.34 8.15 -15.70
CA ALA A 206 -3.44 9.58 -15.45
C ALA A 206 -4.86 9.95 -14.98
N GLU A 207 -4.98 10.85 -14.00
CA GLU A 207 -6.26 11.44 -13.59
C GLU A 207 -6.85 12.37 -14.67
N GLY A 208 -6.04 12.72 -15.68
CA GLY A 208 -6.42 13.49 -16.87
C GLY A 208 -5.54 13.12 -18.06
N LEU A 209 -4.92 14.12 -18.71
CA LEU A 209 -4.02 13.92 -19.85
C LEU A 209 -2.54 14.05 -19.45
N SER A 210 -1.74 13.05 -19.80
CA SER A 210 -0.29 13.02 -19.56
C SER A 210 0.49 13.79 -20.62
N LEU A 211 0.65 15.10 -20.43
CA LEU A 211 1.51 15.92 -21.29
C LEU A 211 3.01 15.59 -21.14
N GLN A 212 3.38 14.93 -20.04
CA GLN A 212 4.75 14.43 -19.84
C GLN A 212 5.13 13.40 -20.89
N MET A 213 4.20 12.54 -21.28
CA MET A 213 4.43 11.58 -22.35
C MET A 213 4.57 12.25 -23.72
N LYS A 214 3.86 13.36 -23.98
CA LYS A 214 4.05 14.15 -25.21
C LYS A 214 5.49 14.66 -25.30
N LYS A 215 6.00 15.29 -24.23
CA LYS A 215 7.39 15.78 -24.15
C LYS A 215 8.40 14.64 -24.32
N PHE A 216 8.20 13.54 -23.60
CA PHE A 216 9.08 12.37 -23.67
C PHE A 216 9.13 11.74 -25.06
N CYS A 217 7.97 11.59 -25.72
CA CYS A 217 7.90 11.06 -27.07
C CYS A 217 8.56 12.00 -28.08
N ASN A 218 8.35 13.31 -27.97
CA ASN A 218 8.95 14.30 -28.87
C ASN A 218 10.49 14.29 -28.82
N ARG A 219 11.06 14.12 -27.62
CA ARG A 219 12.51 14.02 -27.43
C ARG A 219 13.11 12.78 -28.08
N ILE A 220 12.39 11.65 -28.08
CA ILE A 220 12.94 10.34 -28.44
C ILE A 220 12.59 9.93 -29.87
N ASN A 221 11.41 10.32 -30.35
CA ASN A 221 10.89 9.93 -31.66
C ASN A 221 10.32 11.13 -32.42
N LYS A 222 11.21 11.92 -33.01
CA LYS A 222 10.85 13.10 -33.82
C LYS A 222 10.02 12.76 -35.07
N GLU A 223 10.14 11.53 -35.58
CA GLU A 223 9.40 11.02 -36.75
C GLU A 223 8.01 10.46 -36.38
N CYS A 224 7.54 10.66 -35.14
CA CYS A 224 6.23 10.16 -34.73
C CYS A 224 5.13 10.91 -35.49
N PRO A 225 4.24 10.22 -36.23
CA PRO A 225 3.21 10.89 -37.03
C PRO A 225 2.19 11.65 -36.16
N TYR A 226 2.02 11.23 -34.90
CA TYR A 226 1.13 11.87 -33.94
C TYR A 226 1.77 13.06 -33.20
N LEU A 227 2.98 13.50 -33.56
CA LEU A 227 3.65 14.60 -32.89
C LEU A 227 3.94 15.75 -33.85
N PRO A 228 3.82 17.02 -33.39
CA PRO A 228 3.35 17.43 -32.06
C PRO A 228 1.83 17.61 -31.96
N ALA A 229 1.10 17.68 -33.08
CA ALA A 229 -0.30 18.11 -33.11
C ALA A 229 -1.26 17.03 -32.56
N ASP A 230 -1.16 15.80 -33.07
CA ASP A 230 -2.20 14.77 -32.90
C ASP A 230 -1.91 13.78 -31.77
N PHE A 231 -1.18 14.23 -30.73
CA PHE A 231 -0.71 13.35 -29.66
C PHE A 231 -1.85 12.60 -28.95
N LEU A 232 -3.00 13.26 -28.83
CA LEU A 232 -4.18 12.70 -28.18
C LEU A 232 -4.84 11.58 -29.00
N GLU A 233 -4.59 11.53 -30.31
CA GLU A 233 -5.12 10.51 -31.21
C GLU A 233 -4.30 9.22 -31.18
N CYS A 234 -3.06 9.28 -30.66
CA CYS A 234 -2.20 8.11 -30.53
C CYS A 234 -2.83 7.12 -29.54
N LYS A 235 -3.23 5.94 -30.05
CA LYS A 235 -3.93 4.91 -29.25
C LYS A 235 -3.00 3.98 -28.48
N ALA A 236 -1.70 3.98 -28.81
CA ALA A 236 -0.74 3.04 -28.24
C ALA A 236 0.69 3.57 -28.23
N ILE A 237 1.42 3.30 -27.15
CA ILE A 237 2.86 3.57 -27.08
C ILE A 237 3.61 2.64 -28.03
N CYS A 238 4.43 3.21 -28.93
CA CYS A 238 5.23 2.42 -29.87
C CYS A 238 6.40 1.70 -29.17
N GLU A 239 6.96 0.70 -29.85
CA GLU A 239 8.06 -0.14 -29.36
C GLU A 239 9.27 0.67 -28.86
N LYS A 240 9.67 1.69 -29.62
CA LYS A 240 10.81 2.57 -29.30
C LYS A 240 10.61 3.31 -27.98
N ILE A 241 9.42 3.89 -27.78
CA ILE A 241 9.08 4.62 -26.55
C ILE A 241 8.95 3.65 -25.36
N ALA A 242 8.30 2.50 -25.55
CA ALA A 242 8.15 1.49 -24.50
C ALA A 242 9.52 1.00 -23.97
N ASN A 243 10.47 0.71 -24.88
CA ASN A 243 11.83 0.31 -24.50
C ASN A 243 12.55 1.41 -23.72
N LYS A 244 12.44 2.67 -24.18
CA LYS A 244 13.08 3.79 -23.50
C LYS A 244 12.46 4.08 -22.12
N LEU A 245 11.15 3.93 -21.95
CA LEU A 245 10.49 4.04 -20.64
C LEU A 245 10.95 2.95 -19.66
N ILE A 246 11.07 1.71 -20.11
CA ILE A 246 11.54 0.60 -19.27
C ILE A 246 12.99 0.86 -18.83
N ASN A 247 13.86 1.22 -19.79
CA ASN A 247 15.26 1.53 -19.48
C ASN A 247 15.35 2.72 -18.51
N PHE A 248 14.54 3.75 -18.72
CA PHE A 248 14.44 4.89 -17.81
C PHE A 248 14.05 4.44 -16.39
N LEU A 249 13.02 3.59 -16.26
CA LEU A 249 12.60 3.07 -14.95
C LEU A 249 13.72 2.26 -14.30
N HIS A 250 14.37 1.35 -15.04
CA HIS A 250 15.48 0.51 -14.55
C HIS A 250 16.67 1.32 -14.05
N SER A 251 16.97 2.45 -14.70
CA SER A 251 18.09 3.31 -14.31
C SER A 251 17.77 4.17 -13.09
N ASN A 252 16.53 4.65 -12.95
CA ASN A 252 16.26 5.78 -12.06
C ASN A 252 15.42 5.43 -10.82
N ILE A 253 14.51 4.45 -10.89
CA ILE A 253 13.49 4.26 -9.84
C ILE A 253 14.08 3.95 -8.47
N TYR A 254 15.13 3.12 -8.41
CA TYR A 254 15.76 2.76 -7.14
C TYR A 254 16.40 3.98 -6.46
N ASN A 255 17.11 4.81 -7.25
CA ASN A 255 17.74 6.03 -6.76
C ASN A 255 16.70 7.07 -6.35
N TYR A 256 15.61 7.18 -7.11
CA TYR A 256 14.47 8.01 -6.77
C TYR A 256 13.93 7.62 -5.39
N ILE A 257 13.58 6.34 -5.18
CA ILE A 257 13.01 5.86 -3.92
C ILE A 257 14.01 6.04 -2.77
N LYS A 258 15.31 5.78 -3.01
CA LYS A 258 16.36 5.98 -2.00
C LYS A 258 16.45 7.44 -1.54
N LYS A 259 16.27 8.42 -2.42
CA LYS A 259 16.41 9.85 -2.11
C LYS A 259 15.10 10.50 -1.64
N LYS A 260 13.95 10.08 -2.16
CA LYS A 260 12.64 10.70 -1.91
C LYS A 260 11.74 9.89 -0.98
N GLY A 261 12.12 8.65 -0.66
CA GLY A 261 11.25 7.71 0.03
C GLY A 261 10.34 6.94 -0.94
N THR A 262 9.68 5.93 -0.42
CA THR A 262 8.59 5.23 -1.12
C THR A 262 7.36 6.12 -1.05
N ASP A 263 6.54 6.14 -2.10
CA ASP A 263 5.22 6.77 -2.04
C ASP A 263 4.28 5.96 -1.13
N PRO A 264 3.41 6.59 -0.31
CA PRO A 264 2.51 5.89 0.61
C PRO A 264 1.55 4.90 -0.04
N GLU A 265 1.31 5.01 -1.35
CA GLU A 265 0.49 4.10 -2.14
C GLU A 265 1.28 3.40 -3.27
N GLY A 266 2.62 3.48 -3.19
CA GLY A 266 3.54 2.95 -4.19
C GLY A 266 3.41 3.59 -5.56
N LYS A 267 2.84 4.79 -5.67
CA LYS A 267 2.65 5.50 -6.94
C LYS A 267 3.89 6.32 -7.29
N TYR A 268 4.32 6.22 -8.54
CA TYR A 268 5.47 6.95 -9.09
C TYR A 268 5.05 7.69 -10.36
N PRO A 269 4.46 8.89 -10.23
CA PRO A 269 4.02 9.70 -11.36
C PRO A 269 5.18 10.11 -12.26
N LEU A 270 4.94 10.14 -13.58
CA LEU A 270 5.98 10.50 -14.56
C LEU A 270 6.55 11.90 -14.31
N TYR A 271 5.73 12.87 -13.93
CA TYR A 271 6.21 14.24 -13.70
C TYR A 271 7.23 14.32 -12.57
N GLN A 272 7.07 13.52 -11.51
CA GLN A 272 8.02 13.45 -10.41
C GLN A 272 9.29 12.71 -10.83
N LEU A 273 9.15 11.60 -11.56
CA LEU A 273 10.29 10.82 -12.05
C LEU A 273 11.13 11.60 -13.05
N PHE A 274 10.53 12.33 -13.99
CA PHE A 274 11.25 13.13 -14.98
C PHE A 274 11.94 14.32 -14.34
N LYS A 275 11.23 15.08 -13.48
CA LYS A 275 11.84 16.19 -12.71
C LYS A 275 13.02 15.73 -11.85
N PHE A 276 12.94 14.51 -11.31
CA PHE A 276 14.05 13.94 -10.55
C PHE A 276 15.31 13.75 -11.39
N VAL A 277 15.21 13.40 -12.67
CA VAL A 277 16.40 13.17 -13.52
C VAL A 277 16.92 14.48 -14.10
N GLU A 278 16.03 15.41 -14.47
CA GLU A 278 16.43 16.74 -14.97
C GLU A 278 17.32 17.48 -13.97
N ASN A 279 17.04 17.38 -12.67
CA ASN A 279 17.84 18.01 -11.59
C ASN A 279 19.18 17.31 -11.27
N PHE A 280 19.59 16.29 -12.03
CA PHE A 280 20.87 15.59 -11.88
C PHE A 280 21.71 15.58 -13.17
N GLU A 281 21.19 16.16 -14.25
CA GLU A 281 21.92 16.42 -15.50
C GLU A 281 22.37 17.90 -15.61
N GLU A 282 22.21 18.68 -14.53
CA GLU A 282 22.89 19.97 -14.25
C GLU A 282 24.07 19.74 -13.28
#